data_AF-A0A5J9U2I9-F1
#
_entry.id   AF-A0A5J9U2I9-F1
#
_cell.length_a   1.000
_cell.length_b   1.000
_cell.length_c   1.000
_cell.angle_alpha   90.00
_cell.angle_beta   90.00
_cell.angle_gamma   90.00
#
_symmetry.space_group_name_H-M   'P 1'
#
loop_
_entity.id
_entity.type
_entity.pdbx_description
1 polymer ?
#
loop_
_entity_poly.entity_id
_entity_poly.type
_entity_poly.pdbx_seq_one_letter_code
_entity_poly.pdbx_strand_id
1 'polypeptide(L)'
;MSLITFAVHRKVPLLVGPAAPTPRETKRLSDIDNIEDMRSHERFVFFYRGGGSPAGDRDPASAIRRALGEALVPYYPLAGRLREVEGGKNLL
;
A
#
# COMPACT_ATOMS: atom_id res chain seq x y z
N MET A 1 17.92 -8.30 28.68
CA MET A 1 17.38 -8.23 27.30
C MET A 1 18.53 -7.91 26.37
N SER A 2 18.81 -8.77 25.39
CA SER A 2 19.85 -8.53 24.39
C SER A 2 19.26 -7.68 23.26
N LEU A 3 19.88 -6.54 22.94
CA LEU A 3 19.49 -5.72 21.80
C LEU A 3 20.15 -6.29 20.54
N ILE A 4 19.33 -6.85 19.65
CA ILE A 4 19.80 -7.22 18.31
C ILE A 4 20.03 -5.93 17.54
N THR A 5 21.30 -5.64 17.25
CA THR A 5 21.68 -4.55 16.36
C THR A 5 21.75 -5.11 14.95
N PHE A 6 20.85 -4.68 14.07
CA PHE A 6 20.91 -5.00 12.64
C PHE A 6 20.87 -3.70 11.82
N ALA A 7 21.77 -3.58 10.86
CA ALA A 7 21.82 -2.43 9.98
C ALA A 7 20.79 -2.58 8.85
N VAL A 8 20.03 -1.52 8.57
CA VAL A 8 19.05 -1.47 7.48
C VAL A 8 19.45 -0.37 6.50
N HIS A 9 19.67 -0.75 5.24
CA HIS A 9 19.90 0.20 4.15
C HIS A 9 18.60 0.41 3.37
N ARG A 10 18.00 1.60 3.49
CA ARG A 10 16.78 1.96 2.77
C ARG A 10 17.13 2.61 1.43
N LYS A 11 16.55 2.10 0.34
CA LYS A 11 16.61 2.77 -0.97
C LYS A 11 15.65 3.96 -1.02
N VAL A 12 15.83 4.82 -2.01
CA VAL A 12 14.92 5.96 -2.29
C VAL A 12 13.49 5.44 -2.49
N PRO A 13 12.47 6.07 -1.87
CA PRO A 13 11.07 5.68 -2.05
C PRO A 13 10.60 5.94 -3.48
N LEU A 14 9.69 5.09 -3.97
CA LEU A 14 9.11 5.19 -5.30
C LEU A 14 7.59 5.22 -5.19
N LEU A 15 6.96 6.14 -5.91
CA LEU A 15 5.50 6.18 -6.07
C LEU A 15 5.09 5.18 -7.16
N VAL A 16 4.21 4.25 -6.82
CA VAL A 16 3.64 3.27 -7.75
C VAL A 16 2.17 3.63 -7.98
N GLY A 17 1.81 3.90 -9.23
CA GLY A 17 0.42 4.13 -9.64
C GLY A 17 -0.21 2.88 -10.25
N PRO A 18 -1.53 2.92 -10.55
CA PRO A 18 -2.19 1.87 -11.31
C PRO A 18 -1.52 1.65 -12.67
N ALA A 19 -1.41 0.39 -13.08
CA ALA A 19 -0.77 0.00 -14.34
C ALA A 19 -1.61 0.34 -15.59
N ALA A 20 -2.88 0.71 -15.41
CA ALA A 20 -3.81 1.10 -16.46
C ALA A 20 -4.69 2.27 -15.98
N PRO A 21 -5.35 3.02 -16.88
CA PRO A 21 -6.29 4.06 -16.48
C PRO A 21 -7.40 3.53 -15.56
N THR A 22 -7.71 4.27 -14.51
CA THR A 22 -8.77 3.97 -13.55
C THR A 22 -9.80 5.11 -13.54
N PRO A 23 -11.04 4.86 -13.08
CA PRO A 23 -12.03 5.92 -12.91
C PRO A 23 -11.48 7.08 -12.07
N ARG A 24 -11.83 8.31 -12.47
CA ARG A 24 -11.53 9.54 -11.71
C ARG A 24 -12.82 10.04 -11.10
N GLU A 25 -12.97 9.80 -9.81
CA GLU A 25 -14.19 10.08 -9.08
C GLU A 25 -13.88 10.38 -7.62
N THR A 26 -14.91 10.78 -6.90
CA THR A 26 -14.85 10.96 -5.46
C THR A 26 -15.87 10.03 -4.82
N LYS A 27 -15.42 9.18 -3.91
CA LYS A 27 -16.29 8.24 -3.19
C LYS A 27 -16.60 8.77 -1.81
N ARG A 28 -17.87 8.67 -1.40
CA ARG A 28 -18.26 8.90 0.00
C ARG A 28 -17.92 7.64 0.78
N LEU A 29 -17.27 7.81 1.91
CA LEU A 29 -17.01 6.72 2.84
C LEU A 29 -18.29 6.42 3.66
N SER A 30 -18.47 5.15 4.01
CA SER A 30 -19.58 4.74 4.89
C SER A 30 -19.36 5.22 6.33
N ASP A 31 -20.36 5.09 7.19
CA ASP A 31 -20.21 5.44 8.61
C ASP A 31 -19.17 4.53 9.31
N ILE A 32 -19.05 3.27 8.88
CA ILE A 32 -18.04 2.32 9.41
C ILE A 32 -16.62 2.77 9.03
N ASP A 33 -16.43 3.20 7.78
CA ASP A 33 -15.13 3.67 7.29
C ASP A 33 -14.69 5.01 7.93
N ASN A 34 -15.61 5.73 8.57
CA ASN A 34 -15.36 7.01 9.22
C ASN A 34 -15.12 6.91 10.74
N ILE A 35 -15.13 5.70 11.31
CA ILE A 35 -14.82 5.48 12.74
C ILE A 35 -13.43 6.03 13.05
N GLU A 36 -13.34 6.94 14.02
CA GLU A 36 -12.13 7.70 14.31
C GLU A 36 -10.94 6.80 14.69
N ASP A 37 -11.18 5.76 15.50
CA ASP A 37 -10.16 4.79 15.91
C ASP A 37 -9.56 3.99 14.72
N MET A 38 -10.30 3.89 13.60
CA MET A 38 -9.84 3.20 12.39
C MET A 38 -9.06 4.12 11.44
N ARG A 39 -8.89 5.40 11.78
CA ARG A 39 -8.14 6.39 10.97
C ARG A 39 -6.62 6.27 11.19
N SER A 40 -6.10 5.06 11.13
CA SER A 40 -4.67 4.78 11.32
C SER A 40 -4.10 3.95 10.16
N HIS A 41 -2.79 4.08 9.92
CA HIS A 41 -2.10 3.23 8.97
C HIS A 41 -1.73 1.91 9.64
N GLU A 42 -2.43 0.84 9.26
CA GLU A 42 -2.09 -0.51 9.68
C GLU A 42 -0.76 -0.95 9.05
N ARG A 43 0.17 -1.42 9.88
CA ARG A 43 1.54 -1.77 9.46
C ARG A 43 1.76 -3.26 9.62
N PHE A 44 1.94 -3.95 8.49
CA PHE A 44 2.27 -5.37 8.46
C PHE A 44 3.70 -5.60 7.99
N VAL A 45 4.37 -6.59 8.57
CA VAL A 45 5.69 -7.07 8.12
C VAL A 45 5.56 -8.55 7.79
N PHE A 46 5.77 -8.90 6.52
CA PHE A 46 5.74 -10.27 6.03
C PHE A 46 7.16 -10.79 5.78
N PHE A 47 7.51 -11.93 6.37
CA PHE A 47 8.81 -12.57 6.20
C PHE A 47 8.72 -13.72 5.20
N TYR A 48 9.62 -13.74 4.23
CA TYR A 48 9.71 -14.79 3.22
C TYR A 48 11.11 -15.41 3.23
N ARG A 49 11.20 -16.73 3.02
CA ARG A 49 12.47 -17.44 2.92
C ARG A 49 13.12 -17.16 1.55
N GLY A 50 14.41 -16.81 1.54
CA GLY A 50 15.19 -16.65 0.31
C GLY A 50 15.50 -17.98 -0.40
N GLY A 51 15.64 -17.96 -1.73
CA GLY A 51 16.23 -19.06 -2.51
C GLY A 51 15.32 -20.21 -2.95
N GLY A 52 14.00 -20.09 -2.82
CA GLY A 52 13.04 -21.19 -3.14
C GLY A 52 12.21 -21.03 -4.42
N SER A 53 12.40 -19.98 -5.22
CA SER A 53 11.58 -19.75 -6.42
C SER A 53 12.21 -20.37 -7.67
N PRO A 54 11.49 -21.21 -8.43
CA PRO A 54 11.95 -21.70 -9.74
C PRO A 54 12.03 -20.59 -10.82
N ALA A 55 11.56 -19.36 -10.52
CA ALA A 55 11.49 -18.25 -11.47
C ALA A 55 12.80 -17.43 -11.64
N GLY A 56 13.93 -17.92 -11.11
CA GLY A 56 15.23 -17.24 -11.20
C GLY A 56 15.30 -15.93 -10.40
N ASP A 57 16.48 -15.29 -10.40
CA ASP A 57 16.87 -14.04 -9.71
C ASP A 57 16.01 -12.80 -10.06
N ARG A 58 14.69 -12.86 -9.89
CA ARG A 58 13.82 -11.70 -10.04
C ARG A 58 13.94 -10.87 -8.77
N ASP A 59 14.48 -9.65 -8.90
CA ASP A 59 14.48 -8.63 -7.84
C ASP A 59 13.10 -8.58 -7.16
N PRO A 60 12.95 -9.00 -5.89
CA PRO A 60 11.66 -9.03 -5.21
C PRO A 60 11.00 -7.65 -5.21
N ALA A 61 11.79 -6.58 -5.14
CA ALA A 61 11.25 -5.23 -5.19
C ALA A 61 10.63 -4.94 -6.57
N SER A 62 11.20 -5.44 -7.66
CA SER A 62 10.61 -5.31 -9.01
C SER A 62 9.35 -6.14 -9.17
N ALA A 63 9.30 -7.34 -8.62
CA ALA A 63 8.10 -8.17 -8.62
C ALA A 63 6.95 -7.48 -7.87
N ILE A 64 7.24 -6.95 -6.67
CA ILE A 64 6.26 -6.22 -5.85
C ILE A 64 5.78 -4.97 -6.57
N ARG A 65 6.67 -4.15 -7.15
CA ARG A 65 6.28 -2.93 -7.88
C ARG A 65 5.33 -3.23 -9.03
N ARG A 66 5.62 -4.25 -9.83
CA ARG A 66 4.77 -4.65 -10.95
C ARG A 66 3.41 -5.16 -10.46
N ALA A 67 3.41 -6.11 -9.51
CA ALA A 67 2.19 -6.68 -8.97
C ALA A 67 1.30 -5.64 -8.28
N LEU A 68 1.90 -4.68 -7.57
CA LEU A 68 1.17 -3.57 -6.96
C LEU A 68 0.49 -2.70 -8.01
N GLY A 69 1.19 -2.33 -9.09
CA GLY A 69 0.59 -1.55 -10.18
C GLY A 69 -0.59 -2.27 -10.84
N GLU A 70 -0.48 -3.59 -11.08
CA GLU A 70 -1.57 -4.42 -11.61
C GLU A 70 -2.75 -4.51 -10.63
N ALA A 71 -2.49 -4.72 -9.33
CA ALA A 71 -3.51 -4.79 -8.29
C ALA A 71 -4.24 -3.45 -8.07
N LEU A 72 -3.55 -2.32 -8.22
CA LEU A 72 -4.16 -1.00 -8.09
C LEU A 72 -5.16 -0.67 -9.22
N VAL A 73 -5.31 -1.50 -10.26
CA VAL A 73 -6.35 -1.31 -11.28
C VAL A 73 -7.74 -1.69 -10.73
N PRO A 74 -8.00 -2.94 -10.29
CA PRO A 74 -9.28 -3.27 -9.66
C PRO A 74 -9.44 -2.64 -8.26
N TYR A 75 -8.34 -2.37 -7.56
CA TYR A 75 -8.35 -1.72 -6.23
C TYR A 75 -7.93 -0.24 -6.31
N TYR A 76 -8.31 0.46 -7.37
CA TYR A 76 -7.95 1.87 -7.60
C TYR A 76 -8.23 2.85 -6.47
N PRO A 77 -9.24 2.66 -5.58
CA PRO A 77 -9.41 3.59 -4.46
C PRO A 77 -8.19 3.63 -3.53
N LEU A 78 -7.36 2.58 -3.46
CA LEU A 78 -6.12 2.56 -2.68
C LEU A 78 -5.02 3.46 -3.25
N ALA A 79 -5.12 3.86 -4.53
CA ALA A 79 -4.24 4.86 -5.14
C ALA A 79 -4.78 6.30 -5.01
N GLY A 80 -5.96 6.46 -4.38
CA GLY A 80 -6.64 7.73 -4.17
C GLY A 80 -6.05 8.57 -3.04
N ARG A 81 -6.79 9.59 -2.62
CA ARG A 81 -6.39 10.46 -1.50
C ARG A 81 -7.57 10.68 -0.59
N LEU A 82 -7.39 10.38 0.70
CA LEU A 82 -8.37 10.70 1.71
C LEU A 82 -8.43 12.22 1.92
N ARG A 83 -9.64 12.78 1.90
CA ARG A 83 -9.90 14.19 2.21
C ARG A 83 -11.04 14.30 3.21
N GLU A 84 -10.77 15.01 4.31
CA GLU A 84 -11.80 15.37 5.28
C GLU A 84 -12.69 16.50 4.73
N VAL A 85 -13.99 16.40 4.97
CA VAL A 85 -14.99 17.40 4.62
C VAL A 85 -15.83 17.79 5.84
N GLU A 86 -16.60 18.87 5.71
CA GLU A 86 -17.44 19.39 6.81
C GLU A 86 -18.30 18.31 7.47
N GLY A 87 -18.36 18.36 8.80
CA GLY A 87 -19.10 17.39 9.61
C GLY A 87 -18.34 16.09 9.92
N GLY A 88 -17.01 16.08 9.82
CA GLY A 88 -16.15 14.94 10.21
C GLY A 88 -16.20 13.76 9.23
N LYS A 89 -16.80 13.96 8.05
CA LYS A 89 -16.93 12.93 7.01
C LYS A 89 -15.72 12.94 6.10
N ASN A 90 -15.32 11.79 5.59
CA ASN A 90 -14.24 11.69 4.61
C ASN A 90 -14.74 11.32 3.21
N LEU A 91 -13.96 11.76 2.22
CA LEU A 91 -14.06 11.38 0.83
C LEU A 91 -12.76 10.72 0.38
N LEU A 92 -12.87 9.78 -0.56
CA LEU A 92 -11.74 9.08 -1.20
C LEU A 92 -11.65 9.42 -2.69
#